data_AF-A0A2E0TA64-F1
#
_entry.id   AF-A0A2E0TA64-F1
#
_cell.length_a   1.000
_cell.length_b   1.000
_cell.length_c   1.000
_cell.angle_alpha   90.00
_cell.angle_beta   90.00
_cell.angle_gamma   90.00
#
_symmetry.space_group_name_H-M   'P 1'
#
loop_
_entity.id
_entity.type
_entity.pdbx_description
1 polymer ?
#
loop_
_entity_poly.entity_id
_entity_poly.type
_entity_poly.pdbx_seq_one_letter_code
_entity_poly.pdbx_strand_id
1 'polypeptide(L)'
;MRPSALALSLGLLALGLGCHPSLSTARKQASLDFDCEGGALEVTKRSQDTYLVSGCDRRGVYQCPEAPGVGSRFCVNLSLMARNRGERELRCAFEQTRVEEISPFVFRVEGCEQEAVYHCEASDGRPRCLLEREGPPSRVSTPEAAPEG
;
A
#
# COMPACT_ATOMS: atom_id res chain seq x y z
N MET A 1 27.37 40.66 -46.17
CA MET A 1 27.86 40.03 -44.92
C MET A 1 27.01 40.54 -43.76
N ARG A 2 26.08 39.72 -43.25
CA ARG A 2 25.37 39.93 -41.98
C ARG A 2 25.18 38.54 -41.36
N PRO A 3 25.79 38.25 -40.20
CA PRO A 3 25.71 36.94 -39.59
C PRO A 3 24.38 36.76 -38.84
N SER A 4 23.73 35.64 -39.13
CA SER A 4 23.10 34.70 -38.19
C SER A 4 22.37 35.28 -36.98
N ALA A 5 21.05 35.43 -37.10
CA ALA A 5 20.11 35.45 -35.98
C ALA A 5 19.27 34.16 -36.00
N LEU A 6 19.92 33.02 -35.77
CA LEU A 6 19.32 31.68 -35.81
C LEU A 6 20.03 30.79 -34.79
N ALA A 7 19.81 31.03 -33.50
CA ALA A 7 20.14 30.07 -32.43
C ALA A 7 19.77 30.64 -31.06
N LEU A 8 18.48 30.64 -30.69
CA LEU A 8 18.06 30.81 -29.29
C LEU A 8 16.60 30.37 -29.13
N SER A 9 16.29 29.13 -29.49
CA SER A 9 14.96 28.54 -29.24
C SER A 9 14.98 27.06 -28.84
N LEU A 10 16.17 26.46 -28.67
CA LEU A 10 16.29 25.09 -28.15
C LEU A 10 16.98 25.13 -26.79
N GLY A 11 16.21 25.18 -25.72
CA GLY A 11 16.79 25.18 -24.38
C GLY A 11 15.80 25.18 -23.23
N LEU A 12 14.59 24.63 -23.40
CA LEU A 12 13.63 24.40 -22.31
C LEU A 12 12.91 23.06 -22.52
N LEU A 13 13.67 21.99 -22.70
CA LEU A 13 13.22 20.62 -22.41
C LEU A 13 13.95 20.10 -21.17
N ALA A 14 13.89 20.87 -20.08
CA ALA A 14 14.32 20.39 -18.78
C ALA A 14 13.19 19.55 -18.17
N LEU A 15 13.24 18.24 -18.45
CA LEU A 15 12.96 17.15 -17.50
C LEU A 15 11.92 17.46 -16.42
N GLY A 16 10.66 17.55 -16.80
CA GLY A 16 9.51 17.54 -15.90
C GLY A 16 9.22 16.16 -15.30
N LEU A 17 10.25 15.38 -14.94
CA LEU A 17 10.10 14.21 -14.07
C LEU A 17 9.92 14.72 -12.65
N GLY A 18 8.74 15.32 -12.39
CA GLY A 18 8.35 15.76 -11.07
C GLY A 18 8.44 14.58 -10.12
N CYS A 19 9.38 14.64 -9.18
CA CYS A 19 9.36 13.77 -8.03
C CYS A 19 8.01 13.97 -7.32
N HIS A 20 7.06 13.04 -7.46
CA HIS A 20 5.87 13.03 -6.63
C HIS A 20 6.35 12.89 -5.17
N PRO A 21 6.21 13.92 -4.31
CA PRO A 21 6.71 13.88 -2.94
C PRO A 21 6.16 12.67 -2.19
N SER A 22 4.91 12.31 -2.51
CA SER A 22 4.15 11.18 -2.00
C SER A 22 4.80 9.80 -2.29
N LEU A 23 5.52 9.63 -3.41
CA LEU A 23 6.32 8.40 -3.65
C LEU A 23 7.48 8.30 -2.66
N SER A 24 8.16 9.41 -2.40
CA SER A 24 9.25 9.43 -1.42
C SER A 24 8.72 9.22 -0.02
N THR A 25 7.57 9.79 0.33
CA THR A 25 6.95 9.62 1.64
C THR A 25 6.51 8.17 1.85
N ALA A 26 5.86 7.55 0.86
CA ALA A 26 5.48 6.14 0.92
C ALA A 26 6.70 5.22 1.12
N ARG A 27 7.78 5.44 0.36
CA ARG A 27 9.04 4.69 0.53
C ARG A 27 9.63 4.87 1.94
N LYS A 28 9.68 6.10 2.45
CA LYS A 28 10.22 6.39 3.79
C LYS A 28 9.39 5.72 4.88
N GLN A 29 8.06 5.81 4.80
CA GLN A 29 7.19 5.13 5.75
C GLN A 29 7.37 3.62 5.68
N ALA A 30 7.44 3.05 4.47
CA ALA A 30 7.64 1.63 4.29
C ALA A 30 8.99 1.13 4.78
N SER A 31 10.05 1.93 4.67
CA SER A 31 11.36 1.60 5.23
C SER A 31 11.29 1.39 6.75
N LEU A 32 10.48 2.19 7.45
CA LEU A 32 10.23 2.05 8.88
C LEU A 32 9.33 0.84 9.18
N ASP A 33 8.20 0.71 8.47
CA ASP A 33 7.22 -0.34 8.71
C ASP A 33 7.78 -1.75 8.41
N PHE A 34 8.67 -1.84 7.41
CA PHE A 34 9.29 -3.11 6.98
C PHE A 34 10.61 -3.40 7.70
N ASP A 35 11.17 -2.42 8.43
CA ASP A 35 12.54 -2.45 8.95
C ASP A 35 13.55 -2.81 7.84
N CYS A 36 13.48 -2.06 6.75
CA CYS A 36 14.15 -2.36 5.49
C CYS A 36 14.75 -1.08 4.90
N GLU A 37 15.94 -1.17 4.30
CA GLU A 37 16.56 -0.02 3.66
C GLU A 37 15.71 0.48 2.48
N GLY A 38 15.50 1.80 2.39
CA GLY A 38 14.65 2.37 1.33
C GLY A 38 15.11 2.05 -0.11
N GLY A 39 16.40 1.78 -0.33
CA GLY A 39 16.95 1.35 -1.62
C GLY A 39 16.53 -0.05 -2.05
N ALA A 40 16.10 -0.90 -1.11
CA ALA A 40 15.59 -2.24 -1.36
C ALA A 40 14.06 -2.28 -1.57
N LEU A 41 13.40 -1.11 -1.58
CA LEU A 41 11.96 -0.98 -1.73
C LEU A 41 11.55 -0.49 -3.11
N GLU A 42 10.71 -1.27 -3.77
CA GLU A 42 9.98 -0.88 -4.96
C GLU A 42 8.66 -0.20 -4.57
N VAL A 43 8.39 0.98 -5.16
CA VAL A 43 7.16 1.73 -4.90
C VAL A 43 6.44 1.99 -6.22
N THR A 44 5.21 1.50 -6.32
CA THR A 44 4.36 1.62 -7.51
C THR A 44 3.10 2.41 -7.16
N LYS A 45 2.89 3.55 -7.83
CA LYS A 45 1.66 4.33 -7.69
C LYS A 45 0.49 3.56 -8.31
N ARG A 46 -0.60 3.35 -7.57
CA ARG A 46 -1.82 2.67 -8.05
C ARG A 46 -2.94 3.64 -8.41
N SER A 47 -3.14 4.67 -7.60
CA SER A 47 -4.19 5.69 -7.79
C SER A 47 -3.63 7.08 -7.44
N GLN A 48 -4.50 8.08 -7.26
CA GLN A 48 -4.11 9.45 -6.93
C GLN A 48 -3.22 9.51 -5.67
N ASP A 49 -3.64 8.82 -4.60
CA ASP A 49 -3.05 8.85 -3.27
C ASP A 49 -2.62 7.46 -2.75
N THR A 50 -2.84 6.38 -3.51
CA THR A 50 -2.48 5.02 -3.09
C THR A 50 -1.24 4.49 -3.80
N TYR A 51 -0.37 3.84 -3.02
CA TYR A 51 0.92 3.30 -3.43
C TYR A 51 1.05 1.85 -2.96
N LEU A 52 1.50 0.98 -3.86
CA LEU A 52 1.95 -0.36 -3.50
C LEU A 52 3.45 -0.32 -3.21
N VAL A 53 3.86 -0.84 -2.07
CA VAL A 53 5.28 -0.97 -1.73
C VAL A 53 5.62 -2.43 -1.47
N SER A 54 6.70 -2.90 -2.07
CA SER A 54 7.23 -4.26 -1.90
C SER A 54 8.75 -4.25 -1.74
N GLY A 55 9.26 -5.17 -0.93
CA GLY A 55 10.70 -5.36 -0.68
C GLY A 55 10.92 -6.04 0.68
N CYS A 56 12.11 -6.62 0.88
CA CYS A 56 12.46 -7.36 2.10
C CYS A 56 11.39 -8.41 2.51
N ASP A 57 10.89 -9.19 1.54
CA ASP A 57 9.83 -10.20 1.71
C ASP A 57 8.50 -9.66 2.30
N ARG A 58 8.29 -8.35 2.20
CA ARG A 58 7.09 -7.67 2.67
C ARG A 58 6.40 -6.92 1.54
N ARG A 59 5.10 -6.73 1.72
CA ARG A 59 4.24 -5.97 0.82
C ARG A 59 3.21 -5.20 1.65
N GLY A 60 2.90 -3.98 1.22
CA GLY A 60 1.94 -3.13 1.89
C GLY A 60 1.31 -2.12 0.95
N VAL A 61 0.07 -1.73 1.26
CA VAL A 61 -0.68 -0.71 0.54
C VAL A 61 -0.66 0.56 1.37
N TYR A 62 -0.11 1.63 0.81
CA TYR A 62 0.04 2.92 1.48
C TYR A 62 -0.94 3.93 0.89
N GLN A 63 -1.62 4.70 1.73
CA GLN A 63 -2.39 5.86 1.32
C GLN A 63 -1.74 7.13 1.87
N CYS A 64 -1.40 8.04 0.96
CA CYS A 64 -0.71 9.30 1.21
C CYS A 64 -1.54 10.46 0.65
N PRO A 65 -2.61 10.86 1.35
CA PRO A 65 -3.53 11.89 0.88
C PRO A 65 -2.91 13.28 0.81
N GLU A 66 -3.30 14.01 -0.23
CA GLU A 66 -2.89 15.39 -0.48
C GLU A 66 -4.01 16.39 -0.15
N ALA A 67 -4.97 15.98 0.69
CA ALA A 67 -6.14 16.78 1.04
C ALA A 67 -5.79 18.02 1.90
N PRO A 68 -6.54 19.13 1.78
CA PRO A 68 -6.33 20.32 2.62
C PRO A 68 -6.37 19.98 4.11
N GLY A 69 -5.35 20.41 4.86
CA GLY A 69 -5.23 20.14 6.30
C GLY A 69 -4.52 18.82 6.64
N VAL A 70 -4.19 17.99 5.66
CA VAL A 70 -3.35 16.80 5.84
C VAL A 70 -1.89 17.16 5.59
N GLY A 71 -1.01 16.83 6.54
CA GLY A 71 0.42 17.09 6.39
C GLY A 71 1.02 16.28 5.24
N SER A 72 1.91 16.89 4.44
CA SER A 72 2.58 16.24 3.29
C SER A 72 3.45 15.01 3.63
N ARG A 73 3.65 14.75 4.93
CA ARG A 73 4.39 13.59 5.46
C ARG A 73 3.46 12.46 5.91
N PHE A 74 2.15 12.64 5.83
CA PHE A 74 1.18 11.65 6.25
C PHE A 74 1.04 10.58 5.17
N CYS A 75 1.46 9.37 5.51
CA CYS A 75 1.27 8.15 4.73
C CYS A 75 0.96 7.03 5.71
N VAL A 76 -0.03 6.20 5.39
CA VAL A 76 -0.45 5.10 6.28
C VAL A 76 -0.48 3.79 5.52
N ASN A 77 0.11 2.76 6.11
CA ASN A 77 0.05 1.39 5.63
C ASN A 77 -1.29 0.74 6.01
N LEU A 78 -2.20 0.68 5.03
CA LEU A 78 -3.54 0.13 5.20
C LEU A 78 -3.51 -1.37 5.50
N SER A 79 -2.57 -2.12 4.90
CA SER A 79 -2.40 -3.55 5.15
C SER A 79 -1.97 -3.83 6.59
N LEU A 80 -1.02 -3.04 7.11
CA LEU A 80 -0.60 -3.12 8.51
C LEU A 80 -1.73 -2.70 9.47
N MET A 81 -2.51 -1.69 9.10
CA MET A 81 -3.66 -1.24 9.88
C MET A 81 -4.74 -2.35 9.98
N ALA A 82 -5.05 -3.02 8.87
CA ALA A 82 -5.95 -4.17 8.85
C ALA A 82 -5.42 -5.31 9.73
N ARG A 83 -4.14 -5.66 9.60
CA ARG A 83 -3.49 -6.71 10.42
C ARG A 83 -3.54 -6.39 11.91
N ASN A 84 -3.19 -5.16 12.31
CA ASN A 84 -3.25 -4.71 13.71
C ASN A 84 -4.68 -4.75 14.26
N ARG A 85 -5.70 -4.48 13.43
CA ARG A 85 -7.11 -4.59 13.85
C ARG A 85 -7.50 -6.06 14.03
N GLY A 86 -7.19 -6.91 13.06
CA GLY A 86 -7.47 -8.34 13.14
C GLY A 86 -6.74 -9.04 14.28
N GLU A 87 -5.48 -8.71 14.57
CA GLU A 87 -4.75 -9.20 15.75
C GLU A 87 -5.57 -9.02 17.04
N ARG A 88 -6.11 -7.80 17.25
CA ARG A 88 -6.91 -7.45 18.43
C ARG A 88 -8.27 -8.13 18.45
N GLU A 89 -8.96 -8.16 17.31
CA GLU A 89 -10.34 -8.67 17.24
C GLU A 89 -10.38 -10.19 17.22
N LEU A 90 -9.49 -10.84 16.47
CA LEU A 90 -9.35 -12.30 16.40
C LEU A 90 -8.64 -12.88 17.64
N ARG A 91 -8.07 -12.00 18.49
CA ARG A 91 -7.26 -12.36 19.68
C ARG A 91 -6.12 -13.30 19.33
N CYS A 92 -5.45 -13.01 18.21
CA CYS A 92 -4.37 -13.81 17.67
C CYS A 92 -3.05 -13.05 17.73
N ALA A 93 -1.93 -13.74 17.88
CA ALA A 93 -0.62 -13.09 17.84
C ALA A 93 -0.39 -12.43 16.47
N PHE A 94 0.31 -11.29 16.45
CA PHE A 94 0.57 -10.54 15.24
C PHE A 94 1.26 -11.42 14.18
N GLU A 95 2.24 -12.22 14.58
CA GLU A 95 3.03 -13.14 13.73
C GLU A 95 2.18 -14.27 13.12
N GLN A 96 1.09 -14.64 13.78
CA GLN A 96 0.14 -15.66 13.32
C GLN A 96 -1.00 -15.05 12.49
N THR A 97 -1.05 -13.72 12.39
CA THR A 97 -2.06 -13.00 11.62
C THR A 97 -1.52 -12.69 10.22
N ARG A 98 -2.22 -13.16 9.19
CA ARG A 98 -1.93 -12.88 7.78
C ARG A 98 -2.93 -11.84 7.25
N VAL A 99 -2.47 -10.99 6.33
CA VAL A 99 -3.31 -10.00 5.67
C VAL A 99 -3.15 -10.10 4.16
N GLU A 100 -4.28 -10.11 3.46
CA GLU A 100 -4.34 -10.13 2.01
C GLU A 100 -5.31 -9.04 1.52
N GLU A 101 -4.89 -8.24 0.56
CA GLU A 101 -5.80 -7.31 -0.12
C GLU A 101 -6.62 -8.09 -1.15
N ILE A 102 -7.95 -8.18 -0.93
CA ILE A 102 -8.87 -8.93 -1.81
C ILE A 102 -9.61 -8.01 -2.81
N SER A 103 -9.65 -6.72 -2.54
CA SER A 103 -10.19 -5.65 -3.39
C SER A 103 -9.54 -4.32 -2.97
N PRO A 104 -9.48 -3.27 -3.80
CA PRO A 104 -8.92 -1.99 -3.38
C PRO A 104 -9.49 -1.53 -2.04
N PHE A 105 -8.61 -1.26 -1.08
CA PHE A 105 -8.94 -0.87 0.30
C PHE A 105 -9.60 -1.95 1.18
N VAL A 106 -9.87 -3.14 0.64
CA VAL A 106 -10.50 -4.24 1.37
C VAL A 106 -9.48 -5.36 1.63
N PHE A 107 -9.30 -5.69 2.89
CA PHE A 107 -8.29 -6.61 3.39
C PHE A 107 -8.95 -7.78 4.12
N ARG A 108 -8.68 -9.00 3.66
CA ARG A 108 -8.95 -10.22 4.43
C ARG A 108 -7.82 -10.40 5.43
N VAL A 109 -8.17 -10.61 6.69
CA VAL A 109 -7.24 -10.91 7.78
C VAL A 109 -7.58 -12.26 8.34
N GLU A 110 -6.60 -13.15 8.37
CA GLU A 110 -6.73 -14.52 8.83
C GLU A 110 -5.77 -14.77 10.00
N GLY A 111 -6.23 -15.41 11.06
CA GLY A 111 -5.40 -15.76 12.20
C GLY A 111 -6.15 -16.62 13.19
N CYS A 112 -5.45 -17.58 13.82
CA CYS A 112 -6.00 -18.44 14.87
C CYS A 112 -7.35 -19.09 14.46
N GLU A 113 -7.38 -19.67 13.26
CA GLU A 113 -8.55 -20.34 12.67
C GLU A 113 -9.79 -19.44 12.53
N GLN A 114 -9.60 -18.13 12.45
CA GLN A 114 -10.67 -17.15 12.24
C GLN A 114 -10.30 -16.21 11.09
N GLU A 115 -11.32 -15.59 10.49
CA GLU A 115 -11.14 -14.57 9.47
C GLU A 115 -12.06 -13.36 9.68
N ALA A 116 -11.57 -12.19 9.28
CA ALA A 116 -12.34 -10.97 9.21
C ALA A 116 -11.97 -10.18 7.95
N VAL A 117 -12.93 -9.45 7.39
CA VAL A 117 -12.73 -8.59 6.23
C VAL A 117 -12.90 -7.14 6.66
N TYR A 118 -11.89 -6.32 6.36
CA TYR A 118 -11.84 -4.91 6.73
C TYR A 118 -11.74 -4.01 5.52
N HIS A 119 -12.51 -2.93 5.51
CA HIS A 119 -12.29 -1.81 4.60
C HIS A 119 -11.46 -0.73 5.31
N CYS A 120 -10.27 -0.45 4.80
CA CYS A 120 -9.30 0.46 5.40
C CYS A 120 -8.98 1.62 4.48
N GLU A 121 -9.07 2.84 5.02
CA GLU A 121 -8.78 4.08 4.30
C GLU A 121 -8.23 5.16 5.25
N ALA A 122 -7.60 6.17 4.68
CA ALA A 122 -7.04 7.32 5.37
C ALA A 122 -7.18 8.62 4.56
N SER A 123 -8.01 8.64 3.50
CA SER A 123 -8.10 9.70 2.47
C SER A 123 -8.34 11.12 3.00
N ASP A 124 -8.98 11.26 4.16
CA ASP A 124 -9.27 12.53 4.84
C ASP A 124 -8.23 12.90 5.92
N GLY A 125 -7.12 12.17 5.99
CA GLY A 125 -6.10 12.30 7.03
C GLY A 125 -6.46 11.61 8.35
N ARG A 126 -7.58 10.87 8.40
CA ARG A 126 -8.03 10.14 9.60
C ARG A 126 -8.10 8.65 9.29
N PRO A 127 -7.05 7.87 9.62
CA PRO A 127 -7.02 6.45 9.32
C PRO A 127 -8.16 5.72 10.01
N ARG A 128 -8.87 4.89 9.24
CA ARG A 128 -9.91 4.00 9.74
C ARG A 128 -9.86 2.67 9.01
N CYS A 129 -10.01 1.59 9.77
CA CYS A 129 -10.37 0.28 9.23
C CYS A 129 -11.74 -0.05 9.79
N LEU A 130 -12.72 -0.36 8.96
CA LEU A 130 -14.07 -0.75 9.37
C LEU A 130 -14.27 -2.23 9.06
N LEU A 131 -14.94 -2.94 9.96
CA LEU A 131 -15.31 -4.33 9.75
C LEU A 131 -16.43 -4.40 8.71
N GLU A 132 -16.21 -5.13 7.62
CA GLU A 132 -17.26 -5.42 6.63
C GLU A 132 -17.95 -6.73 6.92
N ARG A 133 -17.19 -7.75 7.35
CA ARG A 133 -17.69 -9.09 7.60
C ARG A 133 -16.80 -9.84 8.59
N GLU A 134 -17.42 -10.51 9.55
CA GLU A 134 -16.83 -11.59 10.34
C GLU A 134 -17.27 -12.94 9.75
N GLY A 135 -16.39 -13.93 9.73
CA GLY A 135 -16.74 -15.25 9.24
C GLY A 135 -15.91 -16.37 9.88
N PRO A 136 -16.43 -17.61 9.88
CA PRO A 136 -15.57 -18.78 10.07
C PRO A 136 -14.57 -18.84 8.91
N PRO A 137 -13.37 -19.44 9.11
CA PRO A 137 -12.32 -19.46 8.12
C PRO A 137 -12.87 -20.07 6.82
N SER A 138 -12.68 -19.37 5.71
CA SER A 138 -12.94 -19.92 4.39
C SER A 138 -12.02 -21.12 4.22
N ARG A 139 -12.57 -22.33 4.39
CA ARG A 139 -11.86 -23.56 4.05
C ARG A 139 -11.43 -23.43 2.61
N VAL A 140 -10.13 -23.25 2.38
CA VAL A 140 -9.54 -23.30 1.06
C VAL A 140 -9.95 -24.64 0.46
N SER A 141 -10.89 -24.61 -0.49
CA SER A 141 -11.25 -25.75 -1.31
C SER A 141 -9.98 -26.17 -2.03
N THR A 142 -9.28 -27.16 -1.49
CA THR A 142 -8.20 -27.82 -2.20
C THR A 142 -8.84 -28.43 -3.45
N PRO A 143 -8.35 -28.12 -4.67
CA PRO A 143 -8.85 -28.81 -5.85
C PRO A 143 -8.53 -30.29 -5.67
N GLU A 144 -9.58 -31.09 -5.49
CA GLU A 144 -9.51 -32.55 -5.45
C GLU A 144 -8.90 -33.00 -6.76
N ALA A 145 -7.69 -33.54 -6.70
CA ALA A 145 -7.04 -34.12 -7.86
C ALA A 145 -7.93 -35.26 -8.37
N ALA A 146 -8.43 -35.12 -9.60
CA ALA A 146 -9.21 -36.16 -10.26
C ALA A 146 -8.35 -37.43 -10.38
N PRO A 147 -8.86 -38.62 -10.03
CA PRO A 147 -8.15 -39.85 -10.30
C PRO A 147 -8.08 -40.09 -11.81
N GLU A 148 -6.86 -40.22 -12.33
CA GLU A 148 -6.63 -40.74 -13.68
C GLU A 148 -7.16 -42.18 -13.74
N GLY A 149 -8.09 -42.43 -14.65
CA GLY A 149 -8.60 -43.75 -15.01
C GLY A 149 -8.37 -44.03 -16.48
#